data_AF-A0A9D2F0L1-F1
#
_entry.id   AF-A0A9D2F0L1-F1
#
_cell.length_a   1.000
_cell.length_b   1.000
_cell.length_c   1.000
_cell.angle_alpha   90.00
_cell.angle_beta   90.00
_cell.angle_gamma   90.00
#
_symmetry.space_group_name_H-M   'P 1'
#
loop_
_entity.id
_entity.type
_entity.pdbx_description
1 polymer ?
#
loop_
_entity_poly.entity_id
_entity_poly.type
_entity_poly.pdbx_seq_one_letter_code
_entity_poly.pdbx_strand_id
1 'polypeptide(L)'
;MPPRTREGSAGLADAIKRRRHELGLSAEEAARRAGVGTKTWFRYESGSSIRNDKVKGVCKALSWPSLPMQDDATVGCDEDFALLESIDGSHEAWSPVLAEMFGRKAAVSFAVGSDILLDYLNEDLGELAKKPAGSHLGELPCSWVADYLPQQFLTRYTYEFVFRLRAALAGYRMRVHYGREVLAHTPAEELLVRLIRDFSFDSIEEWAPKRGDGVSDDDWWQETEGWRDWPEDLCDDDDLSTCLDDMRWVDEREMYHFDRWFEPQFYLDRR
;
A
#
# COMPACT_ATOMS: atom_id res chain seq x y z
N MET A 1 -2.57 -13.32 -2.60
CA MET A 1 -3.16 -13.95 -1.39
C MET A 1 -4.03 -12.93 -0.68
N PRO A 2 -5.19 -13.31 -0.09
CA PRO A 2 -5.99 -12.34 0.68
C PRO A 2 -5.16 -11.80 1.85
N PRO A 3 -5.26 -10.50 2.21
CA PRO A 3 -4.48 -9.93 3.28
C PRO A 3 -5.03 -10.52 4.57
N ARG A 4 -4.17 -11.14 5.39
CA ARG A 4 -4.63 -11.68 6.67
C ARG A 4 -5.05 -10.52 7.58
N THR A 5 -6.36 -10.34 7.70
CA THR A 5 -6.98 -9.38 8.61
C THR A 5 -7.33 -10.09 9.92
N ARG A 6 -6.93 -9.53 11.06
CA ARG A 6 -7.52 -9.90 12.34
C ARG A 6 -8.90 -9.28 12.42
N GLU A 7 -9.92 -10.11 12.55
CA GLU A 7 -11.29 -9.64 12.72
C GLU A 7 -11.36 -8.67 13.90
N GLY A 8 -11.88 -7.47 13.62
CA GLY A 8 -12.12 -6.49 14.64
C GLY A 8 -13.25 -6.98 15.54
N SER A 9 -13.12 -6.75 16.84
CA SER A 9 -14.21 -6.99 17.79
C SER A 9 -14.53 -5.70 18.53
N ALA A 10 -15.78 -5.53 18.95
CA ALA A 10 -16.17 -4.40 19.80
C ALA A 10 -15.32 -4.34 21.09
N GLY A 11 -14.93 -5.51 21.63
CA GLY A 11 -14.03 -5.60 22.78
C GLY A 11 -12.62 -5.09 22.50
N LEU A 12 -12.06 -5.40 21.32
CA LEU A 12 -10.75 -4.90 20.90
C LEU A 12 -10.80 -3.38 20.65
N ALA A 13 -11.86 -2.89 20.02
CA ALA A 13 -12.09 -1.47 19.77
C ALA A 13 -12.10 -0.65 21.07
N ASP A 14 -12.88 -1.12 22.05
CA ASP A 14 -12.97 -0.51 23.37
C ASP A 14 -11.64 -0.57 24.11
N ALA A 15 -10.88 -1.66 23.97
CA ALA A 15 -9.56 -1.80 24.56
C ALA A 15 -8.56 -0.80 23.94
N ILE A 16 -8.53 -0.67 22.61
CA ILE A 16 -7.67 0.28 21.89
C ILE A 16 -7.98 1.70 22.35
N LYS A 17 -9.26 2.08 22.34
CA LYS A 17 -9.72 3.40 22.75
C LYS A 17 -9.37 3.70 24.20
N ARG A 18 -9.66 2.76 25.12
CA ARG A 18 -9.35 2.90 26.54
C ARG A 18 -7.85 3.07 26.77
N ARG A 19 -7.04 2.22 26.13
CA ARG A 19 -5.58 2.28 26.28
C ARG A 19 -5.00 3.58 25.73
N ARG A 20 -5.50 4.08 24.61
CA ARG A 20 -5.11 5.39 24.08
C ARG A 20 -5.38 6.51 25.10
N HIS A 21 -6.56 6.49 25.72
CA HIS A 21 -6.91 7.45 26.77
C HIS A 21 -6.04 7.32 28.03
N GLU A 22 -5.70 6.10 28.46
CA GLU A 22 -4.76 5.86 29.58
C GLU A 22 -3.37 6.45 29.32
N LEU A 23 -2.91 6.38 28.08
CA LEU A 23 -1.63 6.95 27.65
C LEU A 23 -1.69 8.47 27.40
N GLY A 24 -2.86 9.09 27.55
CA GLY A 24 -3.06 10.52 27.31
C GLY A 24 -2.87 10.94 25.84
N LEU A 25 -3.02 10.00 24.89
CA LEU A 25 -2.79 10.26 23.47
C LEU A 25 -4.06 10.73 22.76
N SER A 26 -3.92 11.69 21.83
CA SER A 26 -4.95 11.98 20.84
C SER A 26 -5.01 10.87 19.78
N ALA A 27 -6.14 10.75 19.08
CA ALA A 27 -6.27 9.77 17.99
C ALA A 27 -5.25 10.03 16.88
N GLU A 28 -4.98 11.29 16.54
CA GLU A 28 -3.94 11.70 15.59
C GLU A 28 -2.55 11.27 16.02
N GLU A 29 -2.21 11.48 17.29
CA GLU A 29 -0.90 11.11 17.83
C GLU A 29 -0.71 9.59 17.86
N ALA A 30 -1.75 8.85 18.22
CA ALA A 30 -1.71 7.40 18.22
C ALA A 30 -1.61 6.82 16.79
N ALA A 31 -2.35 7.40 15.84
CA ALA A 31 -2.27 7.05 14.42
C ALA A 31 -0.85 7.26 13.86
N ARG A 32 -0.28 8.44 14.13
CA ARG A 32 1.08 8.80 13.74
C ARG A 32 2.13 7.84 14.32
N ARG A 33 1.99 7.46 15.59
CA ARG A 33 2.89 6.47 16.23
C ARG A 33 2.75 5.06 15.65
N ALA A 34 1.56 4.73 15.14
CA ALA A 34 1.26 3.44 14.54
C ALA A 34 1.57 3.38 13.03
N GLY A 35 2.01 4.47 12.41
CA GLY A 35 2.25 4.50 10.96
C GLY A 35 0.97 4.36 10.14
N VAL A 36 -0.18 4.78 10.69
CA VAL A 36 -1.49 4.73 10.02
C VAL A 36 -2.12 6.11 9.96
N GLY A 37 -2.97 6.34 8.97
CA GLY A 37 -3.78 7.56 8.90
C GLY A 37 -4.75 7.69 10.08
N THR A 38 -5.08 8.92 10.47
CA THR A 38 -5.98 9.19 11.61
C THR A 38 -7.35 8.53 11.46
N LYS A 39 -7.91 8.51 10.24
CA LYS A 39 -9.16 7.80 9.97
C LYS A 39 -9.01 6.29 10.15
N THR A 40 -7.89 5.71 9.72
CA THR A 40 -7.53 4.30 9.98
C THR A 40 -7.47 3.99 11.47
N TRP A 41 -6.95 4.90 12.28
CA TRP A 41 -7.01 4.73 13.74
C TRP A 41 -8.43 4.75 14.29
N PHE A 42 -9.28 5.68 13.83
CA PHE A 42 -10.70 5.71 14.19
C PHE A 42 -11.44 4.43 13.76
N ARG A 43 -11.02 3.80 12.66
CA ARG A 43 -11.55 2.48 12.23
C ARG A 43 -11.27 1.40 13.26
N TYR A 44 -10.05 1.35 13.79
CA TYR A 44 -9.68 0.39 14.84
C TYR A 44 -10.48 0.62 16.13
N GLU A 45 -10.70 1.88 16.51
CA GLU A 45 -11.54 2.25 17.66
C GLU A 45 -13.04 2.03 17.47
N SER A 46 -13.47 1.74 16.23
CA SER A 46 -14.85 1.42 15.90
C SER A 46 -15.07 -0.08 15.69
N GLY A 47 -14.04 -0.91 15.90
CA GLY A 47 -14.12 -2.37 15.78
C GLY A 47 -13.95 -2.91 14.37
N SER A 48 -13.35 -2.12 13.47
CA SER A 48 -12.95 -2.63 12.15
C SER A 48 -11.78 -3.61 12.29
N SER A 49 -11.63 -4.48 11.30
CA SER A 49 -10.50 -5.41 11.24
C SER A 49 -9.16 -4.66 11.14
N ILE A 50 -8.14 -5.24 11.76
CA ILE A 50 -6.76 -4.74 11.72
C ILE A 50 -5.97 -5.72 10.88
N ARG A 51 -5.34 -5.26 9.79
CA ARG A 51 -4.42 -6.12 9.04
C ARG A 51 -3.23 -6.52 9.89
N ASN A 52 -2.75 -7.75 9.71
CA ASN A 52 -1.62 -8.29 10.46
C ASN A 52 -0.37 -7.38 10.41
N ASP A 53 -0.03 -6.81 9.26
CA ASP A 53 1.11 -5.89 9.14
C ASP A 53 0.93 -4.60 9.96
N LYS A 54 -0.32 -4.12 10.11
CA LYS A 54 -0.64 -2.94 10.94
C LYS A 54 -0.76 -3.25 12.43
N VAL A 55 -0.85 -4.53 12.82
CA VAL A 55 -0.95 -4.95 14.23
C VAL A 55 0.28 -4.46 15.02
N LYS A 56 1.49 -4.59 14.46
CA LYS A 56 2.73 -4.16 15.13
C LYS A 56 2.72 -2.65 15.40
N GLY A 57 2.36 -1.84 14.40
CA GLY A 57 2.24 -0.39 14.55
C GLY A 57 1.25 0.01 15.64
N VAL A 58 0.07 -0.63 15.65
CA VAL A 58 -0.95 -0.39 16.69
C VAL A 58 -0.44 -0.79 18.08
N CYS A 59 0.20 -1.95 18.22
CA CYS A 59 0.80 -2.40 19.48
C CYS A 59 1.87 -1.42 19.98
N LYS A 60 2.75 -0.94 19.09
CA LYS A 60 3.78 0.06 19.38
C LYS A 60 3.19 1.37 19.88
N ALA A 61 2.14 1.87 19.23
CA ALA A 61 1.46 3.10 19.63
C ALA A 61 0.78 3.01 21.00
N LEU A 62 0.27 1.83 21.37
CA LEU A 62 -0.44 1.56 22.62
C LEU A 62 0.44 1.00 23.75
N SER A 63 1.75 0.89 23.51
CA SER A 63 2.70 0.25 24.42
C SER A 63 2.20 -1.13 24.87
N TRP A 64 1.66 -1.90 23.93
CA TRP A 64 1.22 -3.27 24.14
C TRP A 64 2.25 -4.25 23.58
N PRO A 65 2.54 -5.35 24.29
CA PRO A 65 3.36 -6.42 23.73
C PRO A 65 2.66 -7.16 22.60
N SER A 66 1.32 -7.24 22.66
CA SER A 66 0.45 -7.82 21.64
C SER A 66 -0.98 -7.31 21.83
N LEU A 67 -1.83 -7.42 20.81
CA LEU A 67 -3.24 -7.05 20.95
C LEU A 67 -3.90 -7.91 22.05
N PRO A 68 -4.66 -7.31 22.97
CA PRO A 68 -5.36 -8.03 24.02
C PRO A 68 -6.61 -8.68 23.42
N MET A 69 -6.43 -9.83 22.78
CA MET A 69 -7.37 -10.97 22.72
C MET A 69 -6.87 -12.00 21.69
N GLN A 70 -6.87 -13.25 22.17
CA GLN A 70 -6.35 -14.53 21.64
C GLN A 70 -4.82 -14.69 21.54
N ASP A 71 -4.34 -15.55 22.44
CA ASP A 71 -3.00 -16.09 22.58
C ASP A 71 -2.48 -16.63 21.24
N ASP A 72 -1.51 -15.94 20.64
CA ASP A 72 -0.52 -16.49 19.70
C ASP A 72 0.59 -15.45 19.42
N ALA A 73 1.03 -14.74 20.47
CA ALA A 73 1.88 -13.54 20.36
C ALA A 73 3.37 -13.80 20.03
N THR A 74 3.76 -15.00 19.62
CA THR A 74 5.15 -15.29 19.19
C THR A 74 5.25 -16.08 17.89
N VAL A 75 4.14 -16.40 17.23
CA VAL A 75 4.14 -17.26 16.02
C VAL A 75 4.06 -16.43 14.72
N GLY A 76 3.56 -15.18 14.78
CA GLY A 76 3.23 -14.40 13.58
C GLY A 76 4.43 -13.86 12.78
N CYS A 77 5.48 -13.34 13.42
CA CYS A 77 6.58 -12.70 12.70
C CYS A 77 7.39 -13.68 11.84
N ASP A 78 7.66 -14.87 12.36
CA ASP A 78 8.45 -15.88 11.65
C ASP A 78 7.66 -16.47 10.48
N GLU A 79 6.34 -16.65 10.62
CA GLU A 79 5.46 -17.07 9.53
C GLU A 79 5.32 -16.01 8.45
N ASP A 80 5.15 -14.74 8.82
CA ASP A 80 5.05 -13.63 7.88
C ASP A 80 6.35 -13.49 7.08
N PHE A 81 7.51 -13.59 7.72
CA PHE A 81 8.81 -13.58 7.02
C PHE A 81 9.02 -14.83 6.17
N ALA A 82 8.58 -16.01 6.60
CA ALA A 82 8.62 -17.22 5.77
C ALA A 82 7.77 -17.07 4.50
N LEU A 83 6.63 -16.39 4.58
CA LEU A 83 5.81 -16.07 3.41
C LEU A 83 6.57 -15.16 2.44
N LEU A 84 7.20 -14.08 2.93
CA LEU A 84 8.02 -13.18 2.11
C LEU A 84 9.25 -13.89 1.50
N GLU A 85 9.86 -14.81 2.24
CA GLU A 85 10.92 -15.69 1.72
C GLU A 85 10.40 -16.61 0.60
N SER A 86 9.14 -17.04 0.65
CA SER A 86 8.57 -17.95 -0.35
C SER A 86 8.14 -17.27 -1.67
N ILE A 87 8.09 -15.94 -1.73
CA ILE A 87 7.71 -15.21 -2.95
C ILE A 87 8.84 -15.31 -3.99
N ASP A 88 8.55 -15.92 -5.12
CA ASP A 88 9.49 -16.16 -6.21
C ASP A 88 8.77 -16.17 -7.58
N GLY A 89 9.42 -16.70 -8.62
CA GLY A 89 8.90 -16.80 -9.98
C GLY A 89 7.56 -17.53 -10.14
N SER A 90 7.10 -18.28 -9.14
CA SER A 90 5.77 -18.90 -9.14
C SER A 90 4.65 -17.93 -8.77
N HIS A 91 4.97 -16.79 -8.15
CA HIS A 91 3.98 -15.79 -7.74
C HIS A 91 3.49 -14.97 -8.94
N GLU A 92 2.18 -14.80 -9.08
CA GLU A 92 1.56 -14.14 -10.24
C GLU A 92 1.98 -12.68 -10.46
N ALA A 93 2.41 -12.02 -9.38
CA ALA A 93 2.93 -10.66 -9.42
C ALA A 93 4.46 -10.58 -9.29
N TRP A 94 5.18 -11.72 -9.24
CA TRP A 94 6.64 -11.67 -9.22
C TRP A 94 7.19 -11.09 -10.51
N SER A 95 8.21 -10.25 -10.38
CA SER A 95 8.88 -9.61 -11.50
C SER A 95 10.37 -9.96 -11.51
N PRO A 96 10.85 -10.73 -12.50
CA PRO A 96 12.28 -10.96 -12.63
C PRO A 96 13.03 -9.67 -12.98
N VAL A 97 12.40 -8.76 -13.72
CA VAL A 97 13.02 -7.50 -14.14
C VAL A 97 13.18 -6.53 -12.97
N LEU A 98 12.18 -6.41 -12.09
CA LEU A 98 12.32 -5.60 -10.87
C LEU A 98 13.37 -6.19 -9.93
N ALA A 99 13.46 -7.52 -9.85
CA ALA A 99 14.47 -8.19 -9.03
C ALA A 99 15.89 -7.91 -9.54
N GLU A 100 16.08 -7.89 -10.87
CA GLU A 100 17.35 -7.56 -11.50
C GLU A 100 17.72 -6.08 -11.36
N MET A 101 16.76 -5.17 -11.53
CA MET A 101 17.01 -3.73 -11.50
C MET A 101 17.18 -3.17 -10.08
N PHE A 102 16.34 -3.61 -9.15
CA PHE A 102 16.19 -2.98 -7.82
C PHE A 102 16.37 -3.94 -6.65
N GLY A 103 16.69 -5.21 -6.92
CA GLY A 103 16.86 -6.25 -5.91
C GLY A 103 15.59 -7.03 -5.59
N ARG A 104 15.77 -8.19 -4.95
CA ARG A 104 14.70 -9.11 -4.56
C ARG A 104 13.70 -8.44 -3.63
N LYS A 105 14.15 -7.61 -2.68
CA LYS A 105 13.26 -6.94 -1.74
C LYS A 105 12.27 -6.00 -2.44
N ALA A 106 12.70 -5.30 -3.49
CA ALA A 106 11.82 -4.48 -4.33
C ALA A 106 10.81 -5.34 -5.12
N ALA A 107 11.24 -6.46 -5.70
CA ALA A 107 10.32 -7.38 -6.39
C ALA A 107 9.28 -8.01 -5.45
N VAL A 108 9.67 -8.34 -4.21
CA VAL A 108 8.73 -8.82 -3.19
C VAL A 108 7.80 -7.70 -2.71
N SER A 109 8.31 -6.47 -2.52
CA SER A 109 7.50 -5.28 -2.24
C SER A 109 6.43 -5.09 -3.31
N PHE A 110 6.80 -5.21 -4.59
CA PHE A 110 5.85 -5.13 -5.69
C PHE A 110 4.77 -6.24 -5.62
N ALA A 111 5.19 -7.49 -5.43
CA ALA A 111 4.26 -8.62 -5.37
C ALA A 111 3.26 -8.51 -4.22
N VAL A 112 3.75 -8.21 -3.01
CA VAL A 112 2.94 -8.10 -1.79
C VAL A 112 2.04 -6.88 -1.85
N GLY A 113 2.60 -5.72 -2.20
CA GLY A 113 1.86 -4.47 -2.28
C GLY A 113 0.75 -4.50 -3.32
N SER A 114 0.99 -5.14 -4.47
CA SER A 114 0.01 -5.26 -5.55
C SER A 114 -1.11 -6.26 -5.24
N ASP A 115 -0.85 -7.30 -4.43
CA ASP A 115 -1.90 -8.17 -3.90
C ASP A 115 -2.80 -7.41 -2.94
N ILE A 116 -2.20 -6.74 -1.96
CA ILE A 116 -2.91 -5.95 -0.96
C ILE A 116 -3.77 -4.87 -1.63
N LEU A 117 -3.20 -4.13 -2.58
CA LEU A 117 -3.91 -3.07 -3.29
C LEU A 117 -5.08 -3.63 -4.10
N LEU A 118 -4.91 -4.79 -4.73
CA LEU A 118 -5.98 -5.42 -5.50
C LEU A 118 -7.18 -5.78 -4.62
N ASP A 119 -6.93 -6.34 -3.43
CA ASP A 119 -7.97 -6.68 -2.47
C ASP A 119 -8.70 -5.43 -1.96
N TYR A 120 -7.96 -4.37 -1.65
CA TYR A 120 -8.53 -3.09 -1.22
C TYR A 120 -9.41 -2.43 -2.26
N LEU A 121 -8.97 -2.43 -3.52
CA LEU A 121 -9.78 -1.92 -4.63
C LEU A 121 -11.05 -2.75 -4.81
N ASN A 122 -10.99 -4.07 -4.63
CA ASN A 122 -12.17 -4.93 -4.69
C ASN A 122 -13.16 -4.68 -3.55
N GLU A 123 -12.68 -4.48 -2.33
CA GLU A 123 -13.52 -4.15 -1.18
C GLU A 123 -14.22 -2.79 -1.36
N ASP A 124 -13.47 -1.75 -1.74
CA ASP A 124 -14.02 -0.41 -2.00
C ASP A 124 -15.03 -0.43 -3.17
N LEU A 125 -14.78 -1.22 -4.22
CA LEU A 125 -15.77 -1.46 -5.28
C LEU A 125 -17.04 -2.13 -4.74
N GLY A 126 -16.89 -3.11 -3.85
CA GLY A 126 -18.02 -3.80 -3.20
C GLY A 126 -18.90 -2.84 -2.40
N GLU A 127 -18.30 -1.89 -1.68
CA GLU A 127 -19.05 -0.87 -0.94
C GLU A 127 -19.67 0.20 -1.85
N LEU A 128 -18.94 0.67 -2.87
CA LEU A 128 -19.48 1.62 -3.85
C LEU A 128 -20.64 1.02 -4.65
N ALA A 129 -20.63 -0.28 -4.93
CA ALA A 129 -21.73 -0.97 -5.63
C ALA A 129 -23.06 -0.93 -4.86
N LYS A 130 -23.02 -0.71 -3.54
CA LYS A 130 -24.21 -0.59 -2.68
C LYS A 130 -24.76 0.84 -2.63
N LYS A 131 -24.04 1.81 -3.21
CA LYS A 131 -24.37 3.25 -3.20
C LYS A 131 -25.04 3.64 -4.54
N PRO A 132 -25.75 4.78 -4.58
CA PRO A 132 -26.25 5.34 -5.83
C PRO A 132 -25.14 5.58 -6.86
N ALA A 133 -25.49 5.51 -8.14
CA ALA A 133 -24.58 5.86 -9.22
C ALA A 133 -24.07 7.30 -9.05
N GLY A 134 -22.77 7.50 -9.28
CA GLY A 134 -22.10 8.79 -9.05
C GLY A 134 -21.51 8.95 -7.65
N SER A 135 -21.78 8.03 -6.72
CA SER A 135 -21.09 8.04 -5.43
C SER A 135 -19.59 7.79 -5.56
N HIS A 136 -18.84 8.33 -4.61
CA HIS A 136 -17.38 8.31 -4.60
C HIS A 136 -16.81 7.83 -3.25
N LEU A 137 -15.51 7.49 -3.23
CA LEU A 137 -14.84 6.94 -2.05
C LEU A 137 -14.99 7.81 -0.80
N GLY A 138 -15.01 9.13 -0.96
CA GLY A 138 -15.23 10.08 0.14
C GLY A 138 -16.59 10.00 0.83
N GLU A 139 -17.58 9.32 0.23
CA GLU A 139 -18.91 9.08 0.83
C GLU A 139 -19.05 7.69 1.46
N LEU A 140 -18.01 6.86 1.33
CA LEU A 140 -17.98 5.58 2.03
C LEU A 140 -17.72 5.83 3.52
N PRO A 141 -18.40 5.10 4.42
CA PRO A 141 -18.07 5.13 5.85
C PRO A 141 -16.62 4.71 6.11
N CYS A 142 -16.12 3.81 5.26
CA CYS A 142 -14.76 3.30 5.27
C CYS A 142 -14.33 3.04 3.82
N SER A 143 -13.22 3.65 3.41
CA SER A 143 -12.49 3.28 2.19
C SER A 143 -11.08 2.84 2.57
N TRP A 144 -10.57 1.83 1.89
CA TRP A 144 -9.22 1.33 2.08
C TRP A 144 -8.16 2.14 1.35
N VAL A 145 -8.52 2.75 0.22
CA VAL A 145 -7.55 3.49 -0.61
C VAL A 145 -7.71 5.01 -0.54
N ALA A 146 -8.84 5.56 -0.09
CA ALA A 146 -9.13 7.00 -0.16
C ALA A 146 -8.07 7.90 0.50
N ASP A 147 -7.53 7.48 1.65
CA ASP A 147 -6.54 8.28 2.39
C ASP A 147 -5.14 8.25 1.74
N TYR A 148 -4.93 7.41 0.74
CA TYR A 148 -3.68 7.29 -0.02
C TYR A 148 -3.78 7.95 -1.41
N LEU A 149 -4.97 8.41 -1.79
CA LEU A 149 -5.20 9.11 -3.04
C LEU A 149 -5.16 10.63 -2.80
N PRO A 150 -4.69 11.43 -3.78
CA PRO A 150 -4.66 12.89 -3.68
C PRO A 150 -6.03 13.48 -3.28
N GLN A 151 -6.07 14.32 -2.25
CA GLN A 151 -7.33 14.76 -1.66
C GLN A 151 -8.10 15.71 -2.60
N GLN A 152 -7.40 16.47 -3.45
CA GLN A 152 -8.01 17.42 -4.39
C GLN A 152 -9.02 16.80 -5.36
N PHE A 153 -8.92 15.48 -5.64
CA PHE A 153 -9.85 14.77 -6.52
C PHE A 153 -10.77 13.79 -5.78
N LEU A 154 -10.92 13.90 -4.45
CA LEU A 154 -11.69 12.95 -3.63
C LEU A 154 -13.12 12.69 -4.13
N THR A 155 -13.78 13.70 -4.70
CA THR A 155 -15.14 13.60 -5.25
C THR A 155 -15.21 12.93 -6.62
N ARG A 156 -14.06 12.76 -7.28
CA ARG A 156 -13.92 12.13 -8.60
C ARG A 156 -13.65 10.62 -8.51
N TYR A 157 -13.31 10.09 -7.33
CA TYR A 157 -13.03 8.68 -7.10
C TYR A 157 -14.31 7.83 -7.03
N THR A 158 -15.03 7.75 -8.14
CA THR A 158 -16.28 6.99 -8.29
C THR A 158 -16.03 5.50 -8.52
N TYR A 159 -17.09 4.68 -8.56
CA TYR A 159 -16.99 3.26 -8.91
C TYR A 159 -16.23 3.03 -10.23
N GLU A 160 -16.50 3.84 -11.26
CA GLU A 160 -15.84 3.74 -12.56
C GLU A 160 -14.34 4.00 -12.43
N PHE A 161 -13.96 5.04 -11.69
CA PHE A 161 -12.56 5.35 -11.43
C PHE A 161 -11.84 4.18 -10.74
N VAL A 162 -12.40 3.67 -9.64
CA VAL A 162 -11.78 2.57 -8.87
C VAL A 162 -11.69 1.30 -9.72
N PHE A 163 -12.69 1.04 -10.56
CA PHE A 163 -12.68 -0.11 -11.46
C PHE A 163 -11.60 0.02 -12.53
N ARG A 164 -11.42 1.21 -13.11
CA ARG A 164 -10.34 1.50 -14.07
C ARG A 164 -8.97 1.36 -13.42
N LEU A 165 -8.78 1.86 -12.21
CA LEU A 165 -7.54 1.73 -11.45
C LEU A 165 -7.21 0.26 -11.17
N ARG A 166 -8.21 -0.53 -10.77
CA ARG A 166 -8.08 -1.99 -10.59
C ARG A 166 -7.70 -2.71 -11.88
N ALA A 167 -8.32 -2.35 -13.00
CA ALA A 167 -7.99 -2.91 -14.31
C ALA A 167 -6.57 -2.55 -14.76
N ALA A 168 -6.14 -1.30 -14.52
CA ALA A 168 -4.77 -0.86 -14.76
C ALA A 168 -3.77 -1.66 -13.92
N LEU A 169 -4.03 -1.86 -12.62
CA LEU A 169 -3.19 -2.69 -11.75
C LEU A 169 -3.05 -4.13 -12.24
N ALA A 170 -4.17 -4.76 -12.62
CA ALA A 170 -4.14 -6.12 -13.16
C ALA A 170 -3.34 -6.21 -14.47
N GLY A 171 -3.51 -5.23 -15.36
CA GLY A 171 -2.71 -5.11 -16.58
C GLY A 171 -1.22 -4.91 -16.29
N TYR A 172 -0.90 -4.02 -15.35
CA TYR A 172 0.47 -3.71 -14.93
C TYR A 172 1.18 -4.94 -14.37
N ARG A 173 0.56 -5.65 -13.41
CA ARG A 173 1.06 -6.92 -12.86
C ARG A 173 1.42 -7.92 -13.96
N MET A 174 0.54 -8.08 -14.95
CA MET A 174 0.78 -8.96 -16.08
C MET A 174 1.97 -8.51 -16.94
N ARG A 175 2.06 -7.22 -17.31
CA ARG A 175 3.18 -6.73 -18.15
C ARG A 175 4.53 -6.92 -17.47
N VAL A 176 4.58 -6.58 -16.18
CA VAL A 176 5.77 -6.66 -15.35
C VAL A 176 6.18 -8.12 -15.11
N HIS A 177 5.22 -9.02 -14.82
CA HIS A 177 5.49 -10.45 -14.61
C HIS A 177 6.15 -11.12 -15.82
N TYR A 178 5.65 -10.81 -17.03
CA TYR A 178 6.23 -11.34 -18.27
C TYR A 178 7.46 -10.56 -18.76
N GLY A 179 7.96 -9.60 -17.99
CA GLY A 179 9.15 -8.80 -18.32
C GLY A 179 9.02 -8.03 -19.63
N ARG A 180 7.79 -7.68 -20.05
CA ARG A 180 7.56 -6.98 -21.32
C ARG A 180 7.89 -5.51 -21.22
N GLU A 181 7.36 -4.87 -20.19
CA GLU A 181 7.49 -3.44 -19.95
C GLU A 181 7.20 -3.15 -18.49
N VAL A 182 8.14 -2.48 -17.83
CA VAL A 182 8.09 -2.17 -16.39
C VAL A 182 7.87 -0.69 -16.14
N LEU A 183 8.04 0.17 -17.15
CA LEU A 183 7.83 1.60 -17.00
C LEU A 183 6.33 1.93 -16.89
N ALA A 184 6.03 2.97 -16.11
CA ALA A 184 4.71 3.57 -16.07
C ALA A 184 4.53 4.54 -17.24
N HIS A 185 3.40 4.44 -17.94
CA HIS A 185 3.11 5.32 -19.10
C HIS A 185 2.03 6.35 -18.81
N THR A 186 1.32 6.18 -17.70
CA THR A 186 0.19 7.04 -17.32
C THR A 186 0.33 7.47 -15.86
N PRO A 187 -0.20 8.64 -15.45
CA PRO A 187 -0.18 9.05 -14.05
C PRO A 187 -0.84 8.03 -13.11
N ALA A 188 -1.85 7.28 -13.58
CA ALA A 188 -2.44 6.20 -12.81
C ALA A 188 -1.47 5.04 -12.57
N GLU A 189 -0.59 4.73 -13.51
CA GLU A 189 0.40 3.67 -13.34
C GLU A 189 1.51 4.08 -12.36
N GLU A 190 2.02 5.31 -12.43
CA GLU A 190 2.96 5.83 -11.41
C GLU A 190 2.34 5.84 -10.02
N LEU A 191 1.08 6.31 -9.91
CA LEU A 191 0.33 6.24 -8.67
C LEU A 191 0.20 4.80 -8.16
N LEU A 192 -0.07 3.83 -9.03
CA LEU A 192 -0.12 2.42 -8.65
C LEU A 192 1.23 1.93 -8.11
N VAL A 193 2.35 2.25 -8.76
CA VAL A 193 3.69 1.89 -8.29
C VAL A 193 3.93 2.43 -6.88
N ARG A 194 3.57 3.70 -6.64
CA ARG A 194 3.71 4.33 -5.32
C ARG A 194 2.83 3.69 -4.25
N LEU A 195 1.56 3.44 -4.57
CA LEU A 195 0.61 2.78 -3.69
C LEU A 195 1.06 1.34 -3.35
N ILE A 196 1.55 0.59 -4.33
CA ILE A 196 2.09 -0.76 -4.12
C ILE A 196 3.21 -0.71 -3.08
N ARG A 197 4.17 0.21 -3.23
CA ARG A 197 5.23 0.38 -2.24
C ARG A 197 4.67 0.70 -0.86
N ASP A 198 3.80 1.71 -0.75
CA ASP A 198 3.21 2.12 0.53
C ASP A 198 2.43 1.01 1.23
N PHE A 199 1.67 0.22 0.48
CA PHE A 199 0.89 -0.88 1.04
C PHE A 199 1.72 -2.08 1.45
N SER A 200 2.91 -2.25 0.88
CA SER A 200 3.87 -3.28 1.26
C SER A 200 4.83 -2.85 2.38
N PHE A 201 5.02 -1.54 2.59
CA PHE A 201 6.15 -0.98 3.32
C PHE A 201 6.32 -1.59 4.72
N ASP A 202 5.27 -1.60 5.54
CA ASP A 202 5.35 -2.13 6.91
C ASP A 202 5.70 -3.63 6.96
N SER A 203 5.26 -4.42 5.98
CA SER A 203 5.59 -5.85 5.90
C SER A 203 7.05 -6.07 5.50
N ILE A 204 7.57 -5.19 4.64
CA ILE A 204 8.86 -5.34 3.99
C ILE A 204 9.98 -4.66 4.76
N GLU A 205 9.71 -3.56 5.49
CA GLU A 205 10.74 -2.75 6.14
C GLU A 205 11.61 -3.56 7.10
N GLU A 206 10.98 -4.29 8.03
CA GLU A 206 11.67 -5.13 9.01
C GLU A 206 12.18 -6.46 8.43
N TRP A 207 11.70 -6.83 7.24
CA TRP A 207 12.10 -8.06 6.59
C TRP A 207 13.43 -7.86 5.86
N ALA A 208 14.45 -8.63 6.23
CA ALA A 208 15.72 -8.67 5.52
C ALA A 208 15.93 -10.08 4.95
N PRO A 209 16.21 -10.22 3.64
CA PRO A 209 16.62 -11.51 3.11
C PRO A 209 17.94 -11.95 3.76
N LYS A 210 18.16 -13.26 3.89
CA LYS A 210 19.41 -13.80 4.44
C LYS A 210 20.59 -13.35 3.56
N ARG A 211 21.61 -12.72 4.17
CA ARG A 211 22.85 -12.36 3.46
C ARG A 211 23.56 -13.64 3.03
N GLY A 212 23.66 -13.87 1.74
CA GLY A 212 24.44 -14.96 1.18
C GLY A 212 25.95 -14.73 1.34
N ASP A 213 26.72 -15.82 1.39
CA ASP A 213 28.18 -15.74 1.29
C ASP A 213 28.57 -15.15 -0.08
N GLY A 214 29.41 -14.10 -0.09
CA GLY A 214 29.90 -13.47 -1.32
C GLY A 214 29.03 -12.33 -1.88
N VAL A 215 27.97 -11.91 -1.18
CA VAL A 215 27.18 -10.72 -1.53
C VAL A 215 28.01 -9.46 -1.29
N SER A 216 28.15 -8.62 -2.32
CA SER A 216 28.88 -7.36 -2.25
C SER A 216 28.21 -6.38 -1.27
N ASP A 217 28.94 -5.39 -0.78
CA ASP A 217 28.34 -4.38 0.11
C ASP A 217 27.29 -3.52 -0.63
N ASP A 218 27.46 -3.31 -1.94
CA ASP A 218 26.49 -2.59 -2.77
C ASP A 218 25.18 -3.39 -2.95
N ASP A 219 25.28 -4.68 -3.27
CA ASP A 219 24.10 -5.56 -3.37
C ASP A 219 23.37 -5.68 -2.03
N TRP A 220 24.13 -5.72 -0.93
CA TRP A 220 23.57 -5.75 0.41
C TRP A 220 22.88 -4.43 0.77
N TRP A 221 23.46 -3.29 0.37
CA TRP A 221 22.83 -1.97 0.55
C TRP A 221 21.51 -1.88 -0.23
N GLN A 222 21.49 -2.36 -1.47
CA GLN A 222 20.28 -2.38 -2.31
C GLN A 222 19.15 -3.18 -1.64
N GLU A 223 19.46 -4.35 -1.06
CA GLU A 223 18.49 -5.21 -0.37
C GLU A 223 18.08 -4.72 1.03
N THR A 224 18.79 -3.76 1.62
CA THR A 224 18.51 -3.29 3.00
C THR A 224 17.91 -1.89 3.01
N GLU A 225 18.51 -0.96 2.27
CA GLU A 225 18.12 0.44 2.23
C GLU A 225 17.68 0.90 0.83
N GLY A 226 18.38 0.49 -0.24
CA GLY A 226 18.11 0.97 -1.60
C GLY A 226 16.73 0.60 -2.14
N TRP A 227 16.14 -0.50 -1.67
CA TRP A 227 14.78 -0.88 -2.05
C TRP A 227 13.73 0.18 -1.69
N ARG A 228 13.96 1.10 -0.74
CA ARG A 228 12.92 2.05 -0.28
C ARG A 228 12.44 2.99 -1.38
N ASP A 229 13.31 3.29 -2.33
CA ASP A 229 13.11 4.29 -3.38
C ASP A 229 12.86 3.64 -4.76
N TRP A 230 12.60 2.32 -4.80
CA TRP A 230 12.35 1.59 -6.05
C TRP A 230 11.22 2.20 -6.93
N PRO A 231 10.14 2.80 -6.38
CA PRO A 231 9.14 3.49 -7.20
C PRO A 231 9.70 4.72 -7.91
N GLU A 232 10.44 5.55 -7.18
CA GLU A 232 11.05 6.78 -7.69
C GLU A 232 12.14 6.43 -8.73
N ASP A 233 12.99 5.45 -8.43
CA ASP A 233 14.00 4.95 -9.37
C ASP A 233 13.39 4.36 -10.65
N LEU A 234 12.19 3.75 -10.54
CA LEU A 234 11.48 3.20 -11.70
C LEU A 234 10.86 4.29 -12.58
N CYS A 235 10.40 5.39 -11.98
CA CYS A 235 9.79 6.50 -12.72
C CYS A 235 10.83 7.47 -13.29
N ASP A 236 12.04 7.49 -12.72
CA ASP A 236 13.15 8.42 -13.04
C ASP A 236 12.83 9.89 -12.71
N ASP A 237 11.87 10.12 -11.82
CA ASP A 237 11.48 11.43 -11.30
C ASP A 237 10.74 11.32 -9.94
N ASP A 238 10.43 12.48 -9.35
CA ASP A 238 9.55 12.63 -8.19
C ASP A 238 8.36 13.55 -8.54
N ASP A 239 7.95 13.51 -9.81
CA ASP A 239 6.92 14.42 -10.34
C ASP A 239 5.56 14.08 -9.75
N LEU A 240 5.27 12.79 -9.49
CA LEU A 240 4.04 12.38 -8.81
C LEU A 240 3.89 13.08 -7.45
N SER A 241 4.91 13.07 -6.60
CA SER A 241 4.87 13.74 -5.29
C SER A 241 4.79 15.26 -5.44
N THR A 242 5.54 15.82 -6.39
CA THR A 242 5.59 17.27 -6.63
C THR A 242 4.30 17.85 -7.22
N CYS A 243 3.61 17.07 -8.06
CA CYS A 243 2.39 17.49 -8.74
C CYS A 243 1.13 17.14 -7.97
N LEU A 244 1.11 16.03 -7.20
CA LEU A 244 -0.05 15.57 -6.46
C LEU A 244 0.05 15.78 -4.94
N ASP A 245 0.94 16.66 -4.48
CA ASP A 245 0.93 17.17 -3.10
C ASP A 245 -0.38 17.94 -2.83
N ASP A 246 -1.05 17.61 -1.72
CA ASP A 246 -2.30 18.24 -1.28
C ASP A 246 -2.17 19.75 -1.00
N MET A 247 -0.95 20.29 -1.02
CA MET A 247 -0.66 21.72 -0.91
C MET A 247 -0.76 22.49 -2.24
N ARG A 248 -0.87 21.81 -3.39
CA ARG A 248 -0.92 22.42 -4.73
C ARG A 248 -2.18 22.01 -5.48
N TRP A 249 -2.82 22.99 -6.12
CA TRP A 249 -3.87 22.72 -7.10
C TRP A 249 -3.28 22.38 -8.46
N VAL A 250 -3.78 21.32 -9.10
CA VAL A 250 -3.36 20.89 -10.44
C VAL A 250 -4.32 21.44 -11.50
N ASP A 251 -3.81 22.25 -12.43
CA ASP A 251 -4.59 22.83 -13.52
C ASP A 251 -4.95 21.78 -14.61
N GLU A 252 -6.07 21.97 -15.32
CA GLU A 252 -6.57 21.09 -16.39
C GLU A 252 -5.55 20.84 -17.53
N ARG A 253 -4.59 21.75 -17.70
CA ARG A 253 -3.54 21.65 -18.71
C ARG A 253 -2.34 20.81 -18.27
N GLU A 254 -2.23 20.53 -16.98
CA GLU A 254 -1.11 19.78 -16.41
C GLU A 254 -1.27 18.28 -16.62
N MET A 255 -0.14 17.58 -16.75
CA MET A 255 -0.11 16.14 -17.07
C MET A 255 -0.75 15.28 -15.97
N TYR A 256 -0.64 15.69 -14.70
CA TYR A 256 -1.21 14.99 -13.54
C TYR A 256 -2.65 15.39 -13.23
N HIS A 257 -3.30 16.21 -14.06
CA HIS A 257 -4.73 16.50 -13.89
C HIS A 257 -5.54 15.19 -13.96
N PHE A 258 -6.54 15.03 -13.09
CA PHE A 258 -7.32 13.81 -12.96
C PHE A 258 -7.83 13.22 -14.28
N ASP A 259 -8.26 14.09 -15.20
CA ASP A 259 -8.81 13.66 -16.49
C ASP A 259 -7.78 12.96 -17.39
N ARG A 260 -6.48 13.13 -17.14
CA ARG A 260 -5.38 12.54 -17.90
C ARG A 260 -4.81 11.26 -17.28
N TRP A 261 -5.28 10.85 -16.10
CA TRP A 261 -4.63 9.79 -15.31
C TRP A 261 -4.49 8.46 -16.03
N PHE A 262 -5.41 8.13 -16.93
CA PHE A 262 -5.40 6.87 -17.68
C PHE A 262 -5.01 7.06 -19.15
N GLU A 263 -4.53 8.25 -19.51
CA GLU A 263 -4.03 8.55 -20.84
C GLU A 263 -2.50 8.46 -20.82
N PRO A 264 -1.86 7.89 -21.86
CA PRO A 264 -0.41 7.91 -21.95
C PRO A 264 0.13 9.35 -21.91
N GLN A 265 0.94 9.66 -20.91
CA GLN A 265 1.65 10.94 -20.76
C GLN A 265 3.18 10.75 -20.85
N PHE A 266 3.67 9.55 -20.52
CA PHE A 266 5.10 9.26 -20.39
C PHE A 266 5.57 8.26 -21.43
N TYR A 267 6.85 8.35 -21.79
CA TYR A 267 7.55 7.40 -22.68
C TYR A 267 6.77 7.06 -23.97
N LEU A 268 6.12 8.05 -24.59
CA LEU A 268 5.17 7.89 -25.70
C LEU A 268 5.76 7.17 -26.93
N ASP A 269 7.08 7.21 -27.08
CA ASP A 269 7.83 6.63 -28.20
C ASP A 269 8.22 5.16 -28.00
N ARG A 270 7.96 4.54 -26.84
CA ARG A 270 8.43 3.19 -26.48
C ARG A 270 7.33 2.11 -26.38
N ARG A 271 6.27 2.20 -27.20
CA ARG A 271 5.16 1.20 -27.22
C ARG A 271 5.50 -0.13 -27.89
#